data_AF-L5L6U3-F1
#
_entry.id   AF-L5L6U3-F1
#
_cell.length_a   1.000
_cell.length_b   1.000
_cell.length_c   1.000
_cell.angle_alpha   90.00
_cell.angle_beta   90.00
_cell.angle_gamma   90.00
#
_symmetry.space_group_name_H-M   'P 1'
#
loop_
_entity.id
_entity.type
_entity.pdbx_description
1 polymer ?
#
loop_
_entity_poly.entity_id
_entity_poly.type
_entity_poly.pdbx_seq_one_letter_code
_entity_poly.pdbx_strand_id
1 'polypeptide(L)'
;MSSEVCQLCLEALTPLAEQCAKAQETDSPLFLATRHFLKLVFDMLVLQKHNTEMTTAAGEAFYTLVCLHQAEYTELVETLLSSQQDPVIYQRLADAFNTLTASSTPPTLDRKQKVAFLKSLEELMANVGGLLCVK
;
A
#
# COMPACT_ATOMS: atom_id res chain seq x y z
N MET A 1 1.75 1.86 24.01
CA MET A 1 0.73 2.94 23.88
C MET A 1 0.66 3.55 22.48
N SER A 2 1.75 3.62 21.67
CA SER A 2 1.64 4.19 20.30
C SER A 2 1.08 3.23 19.23
N SER A 3 1.16 1.90 19.43
CA SER A 3 0.69 0.92 18.44
C SER A 3 -0.84 0.88 18.29
N GLU A 4 -1.59 0.93 19.40
CA GLU A 4 -3.06 0.88 19.39
C GLU A 4 -3.67 2.11 18.68
N VAL A 5 -3.11 3.29 18.91
CA VAL A 5 -3.55 4.53 18.23
C VAL A 5 -3.27 4.43 16.73
N CYS A 6 -2.11 3.91 16.34
CA CYS A 6 -1.76 3.70 14.93
C CYS A 6 -2.75 2.73 14.27
N GLN A 7 -3.07 1.61 14.93
CA GLN A 7 -4.04 0.65 14.45
C GLN A 7 -5.43 1.27 14.25
N LEU A 8 -5.93 2.01 15.24
CA LEU A 8 -7.22 2.70 15.13
C LEU A 8 -7.23 3.72 13.98
N CYS A 9 -6.12 4.42 13.74
CA CYS A 9 -6.00 5.33 12.60
C CYS A 9 -6.06 4.58 11.26
N LEU A 10 -5.39 3.42 11.16
CA LEU A 10 -5.42 2.58 9.95
C LEU A 10 -6.82 1.99 9.72
N GLU A 11 -7.50 1.54 10.77
CA GLU A 11 -8.88 1.05 10.70
C GLU A 11 -9.86 2.15 10.24
N ALA A 12 -9.62 3.41 10.64
CA ALA A 12 -10.43 4.54 10.21
C ALA A 12 -10.15 4.98 8.75
N LEU A 13 -8.96 4.71 8.21
CA LEU A 13 -8.59 5.10 6.83
C LEU A 13 -9.39 4.34 5.77
N THR A 14 -9.66 3.06 5.99
CA THR A 14 -10.44 2.21 5.06
C THR A 14 -11.85 2.79 4.77
N PRO A 15 -12.73 3.01 5.77
CA PRO A 15 -14.06 3.57 5.50
C PRO A 15 -14.00 5.01 4.98
N LEU A 16 -12.96 5.77 5.34
CA LEU A 16 -12.75 7.13 4.81
C LEU A 16 -12.48 7.10 3.30
N ALA A 17 -11.57 6.23 2.85
CA ALA A 17 -11.23 6.05 1.44
C ALA A 17 -12.42 5.50 0.64
N GLU A 18 -13.16 4.53 1.20
CA GLU A 18 -14.40 4.03 0.59
C GLU A 18 -15.45 5.12 0.42
N GLN A 19 -15.59 6.01 1.42
CA GLN A 19 -16.53 7.12 1.34
C GLN A 19 -16.10 8.13 0.26
N CYS A 20 -14.81 8.41 0.14
CA CYS A 20 -14.29 9.26 -0.94
C CYS A 20 -14.56 8.65 -2.32
N ALA A 21 -14.37 7.33 -2.47
CA ALA A 21 -14.68 6.60 -3.70
C ALA A 21 -16.17 6.69 -4.07
N LYS A 22 -17.07 6.63 -3.07
CA LYS A 22 -18.52 6.75 -3.26
C LYS A 22 -18.97 8.18 -3.57
N ALA A 23 -18.35 9.18 -2.94
CA ALA A 23 -18.70 10.58 -3.12
C ALA A 23 -18.32 11.13 -4.51
N GLN A 24 -17.34 10.51 -5.18
CA GLN A 24 -16.82 10.92 -6.49
C GLN A 24 -16.30 12.38 -6.54
N GLU A 25 -16.07 13.01 -5.38
CA GLU A 25 -15.54 14.37 -5.28
C GLU A 25 -14.00 14.35 -5.24
N THR A 26 -13.40 14.35 -6.42
CA THR A 26 -11.94 14.27 -6.61
C THR A 26 -11.18 15.53 -6.20
N ASP A 27 -11.86 16.67 -6.06
CA ASP A 27 -11.24 17.96 -5.66
C ASP A 27 -11.49 18.32 -4.19
N SER A 28 -12.15 17.44 -3.43
CA SER A 28 -12.37 17.70 -2.01
C SER A 28 -11.03 17.67 -1.25
N PRO A 29 -10.84 18.53 -0.22
CA PRO A 29 -9.65 18.48 0.63
C PRO A 29 -9.43 17.10 1.26
N LEU A 30 -10.51 16.35 1.49
CA LEU A 30 -10.46 15.00 2.02
C LEU A 30 -9.87 14.01 1.01
N PHE A 31 -10.30 14.08 -0.26
CA PHE A 31 -9.74 13.25 -1.33
C PHE A 31 -8.24 13.53 -1.50
N LEU A 32 -7.83 14.81 -1.51
CA LEU A 32 -6.41 15.17 -1.56
C LEU A 32 -5.62 14.65 -0.35
N ALA A 33 -6.20 14.67 0.85
CA ALA A 33 -5.57 14.09 2.04
C ALA A 33 -5.37 12.57 1.90
N THR A 34 -6.30 11.84 1.28
CA THR A 34 -6.15 10.39 1.05
C THR A 34 -4.97 10.05 0.15
N ARG A 35 -4.59 10.92 -0.79
CA ARG A 35 -3.34 10.77 -1.56
C ARG A 35 -2.10 10.78 -0.67
N HIS A 36 -2.08 11.67 0.33
CA HIS A 36 -0.97 11.72 1.29
C HIS A 36 -0.94 10.49 2.20
N PHE A 37 -2.11 9.98 2.60
CA PHE A 37 -2.19 8.74 3.37
C PHE A 37 -1.69 7.53 2.60
N LEU A 38 -1.91 7.45 1.28
CA LEU A 38 -1.34 6.38 0.45
C LEU A 38 0.18 6.31 0.62
N LYS A 39 0.87 7.44 0.49
CA LYS A 39 2.33 7.51 0.66
C LYS A 39 2.76 7.10 2.07
N LEU A 40 2.08 7.60 3.10
CA LEU A 40 2.41 7.25 4.48
C LEU A 40 2.27 5.75 4.77
N VAL A 41 1.18 5.14 4.29
CA VAL A 41 0.94 3.70 4.47
C VAL A 41 1.92 2.87 3.62
N PHE A 42 2.24 3.32 2.41
CA PHE A 42 3.28 2.70 1.57
C PHE A 42 4.64 2.71 2.28
N ASP A 43 5.08 3.87 2.79
CA ASP A 43 6.35 4.00 3.49
C ASP A 43 6.35 3.13 4.78
N MET A 44 5.23 3.07 5.48
CA MET A 44 5.08 2.24 6.69
C MET A 44 5.21 0.73 6.38
N LEU A 45 4.58 0.25 5.30
CA LEU A 45 4.57 -1.17 4.95
C LEU A 45 5.85 -1.63 4.24
N VAL A 46 6.38 -0.78 3.36
CA VAL A 46 7.47 -1.14 2.44
C VAL A 46 8.83 -0.67 2.96
N LEU A 47 8.93 0.53 3.54
CA LEU A 47 10.21 1.15 3.90
C LEU A 47 10.57 1.01 5.39
N GLN A 48 9.59 0.89 6.29
CA GLN A 48 9.90 0.82 7.72
C GLN A 48 10.36 -0.58 8.14
N LYS A 49 11.64 -0.64 8.53
CA LYS A 49 12.42 -1.79 9.03
C LYS A 49 11.79 -2.62 10.17
N HIS A 50 10.65 -2.22 10.76
CA HIS A 50 10.32 -2.56 12.14
C HIS A 50 8.85 -2.85 12.52
N ASN A 51 7.89 -2.92 11.59
CA ASN A 51 6.59 -3.52 11.92
C ASN A 51 6.51 -4.91 11.31
N THR A 52 7.06 -5.89 12.03
CA THR A 52 6.91 -7.33 11.72
C THR A 52 5.46 -7.81 11.78
N GLU A 53 4.56 -7.00 12.33
CA GLU A 53 3.12 -7.23 12.25
C GLU A 53 2.53 -6.26 11.25
N MET A 54 2.36 -6.71 10.00
CA MET A 54 1.32 -6.13 9.17
C MET A 54 0.00 -6.34 9.91
N THR A 55 -0.57 -5.27 10.42
CA THR A 55 -1.94 -5.34 10.89
C THR A 55 -2.82 -5.53 9.66
N THR A 56 -3.83 -6.41 9.75
CA THR A 56 -4.85 -6.53 8.70
C THR A 56 -5.37 -5.14 8.31
N ALA A 57 -5.57 -4.26 9.28
CA ALA A 57 -5.96 -2.87 9.08
C ALA A 57 -5.03 -2.09 8.12
N ALA A 58 -3.71 -2.22 8.25
CA ALA A 58 -2.76 -1.55 7.36
C ALA A 58 -2.89 -2.04 5.91
N GLY A 59 -2.99 -3.35 5.70
CA GLY A 59 -3.17 -3.92 4.37
C GLY A 59 -4.51 -3.51 3.74
N GLU A 60 -5.57 -3.48 4.54
CA GLU A 60 -6.90 -3.06 4.07
C GLU A 60 -6.95 -1.58 3.70
N ALA A 61 -6.37 -0.72 4.54
CA ALA A 61 -6.23 0.70 4.25
C ALA A 61 -5.38 0.91 2.99
N PHE A 62 -4.27 0.20 2.86
CA PHE A 62 -3.41 0.28 1.69
C PHE A 62 -4.15 -0.11 0.41
N TYR A 63 -4.86 -1.24 0.42
CA TYR A 63 -5.66 -1.69 -0.71
C TYR A 63 -6.66 -0.63 -1.18
N THR A 64 -7.45 -0.09 -0.25
CA THR A 64 -8.47 0.92 -0.58
C THR A 64 -7.87 2.22 -1.12
N LEU A 65 -6.72 2.64 -0.58
CA LEU A 65 -5.98 3.81 -1.06
C LEU A 65 -5.36 3.58 -2.44
N VAL A 66 -4.84 2.37 -2.73
CA VAL A 66 -4.32 1.99 -4.06
C VAL A 66 -5.44 1.99 -5.10
N CYS A 67 -6.62 1.46 -4.76
CA CYS A 67 -7.79 1.52 -5.65
C CYS A 67 -8.19 2.98 -5.97
N LEU A 68 -8.08 3.88 -4.99
CA LEU A 68 -8.48 5.28 -5.11
C LEU A 68 -7.47 6.13 -5.89
N HIS A 69 -6.17 5.88 -5.70
CA HIS A 69 -5.05 6.70 -6.20
C HIS A 69 -4.03 5.85 -6.96
N GLN A 70 -4.47 5.22 -8.04
CA GLN A 70 -3.64 4.28 -8.82
C GLN A 70 -2.41 4.95 -9.43
N ALA A 71 -2.56 6.16 -9.97
CA ALA A 71 -1.47 6.90 -10.60
C ALA A 71 -0.36 7.19 -9.60
N GLU A 72 -0.73 7.60 -8.39
CA GLU A 72 0.20 7.88 -7.30
C GLU A 72 0.86 6.64 -6.76
N TYR A 73 0.13 5.52 -6.66
CA TYR A 73 0.74 4.24 -6.31
C TYR A 73 1.80 3.84 -7.33
N THR A 74 1.50 3.95 -8.63
CA THR A 74 2.48 3.67 -9.70
C THR A 74 3.70 4.57 -9.58
N GLU A 75 3.52 5.87 -9.36
CA GLU A 75 4.63 6.83 -9.17
C GLU A 75 5.51 6.45 -7.96
N LEU A 76 4.90 6.02 -6.84
CA LEU A 76 5.63 5.57 -5.66
C LEU A 76 6.46 4.31 -5.93
N VAL A 77 5.88 3.33 -6.63
CA VAL A 77 6.57 2.09 -7.00
C VAL A 77 7.72 2.38 -7.96
N GLU A 78 7.51 3.19 -8.99
CA GLU A 78 8.56 3.58 -9.94
C GLU A 78 9.69 4.37 -9.27
N THR A 79 9.34 5.29 -8.37
CA THR A 79 10.32 6.03 -7.56
C THR A 79 11.14 5.08 -6.69
N LEU A 80 10.49 4.11 -6.04
CA LEU A 80 11.20 3.12 -5.23
C LEU A 80 12.12 2.25 -6.08
N LEU A 81 11.66 1.76 -7.23
CA LEU A 81 12.44 0.94 -8.15
C LEU A 81 13.63 1.70 -8.71
N SER A 82 13.44 2.94 -9.17
CA SER A 82 14.52 3.78 -9.72
C SER A 82 15.59 4.14 -8.68
N SER A 83 15.24 4.11 -7.39
CA SER A 83 16.21 4.34 -6.30
C SER A 83 17.11 3.13 -6.00
N GLN A 84 16.81 1.96 -6.56
CA GLN A 84 17.59 0.74 -6.32
C GLN A 84 18.85 0.71 -7.17
N GLN A 85 20.00 0.54 -6.51
CA GLN A 85 21.30 0.43 -7.20
C GLN A 85 21.65 -1.02 -7.55
N ASP A 86 21.13 -1.99 -6.80
CA ASP A 86 21.37 -3.42 -7.02
C ASP A 86 20.32 -3.96 -8.02
N PRO A 87 20.74 -4.45 -9.21
CA PRO A 87 19.83 -5.02 -10.20
C PRO A 87 19.02 -6.22 -9.69
N VAL A 88 19.56 -6.97 -8.72
CA VAL A 88 18.87 -8.12 -8.11
C VAL A 88 17.75 -7.64 -7.18
N ILE A 89 18.01 -6.61 -6.38
CA ILE A 89 16.98 -6.00 -5.52
C ILE A 89 15.90 -5.34 -6.38
N TYR A 90 16.31 -4.63 -7.43
CA TYR A 90 15.39 -4.05 -8.42
C TYR A 90 14.43 -5.11 -8.97
N GLN A 91 14.94 -6.23 -9.50
CA GLN A 91 14.04 -7.22 -10.11
C GLN A 91 13.14 -7.91 -9.10
N ARG A 92 13.63 -8.23 -7.91
CA ARG A 92 12.79 -8.82 -6.87
C ARG A 92 11.65 -7.88 -6.46
N LEU A 93 11.91 -6.58 -6.36
CA LEU A 93 10.88 -5.58 -6.09
C LEU A 93 9.91 -5.45 -7.25
N ALA A 94 10.40 -5.37 -8.48
CA ALA A 94 9.57 -5.24 -9.67
C ALA A 94 8.60 -6.43 -9.81
N ASP A 95 9.11 -7.66 -9.65
CA ASP A 95 8.30 -8.88 -9.68
C ASP A 95 7.25 -8.91 -8.55
N ALA A 96 7.64 -8.48 -7.34
CA ALA A 96 6.74 -8.43 -6.20
C ALA A 96 5.60 -7.42 -6.40
N PHE A 97 5.91 -6.20 -6.86
CA PHE A 97 4.89 -5.18 -7.15
C PHE A 97 4.00 -5.56 -8.33
N ASN A 98 4.56 -6.17 -9.38
CA ASN A 98 3.79 -6.71 -10.49
C ASN A 98 2.78 -7.77 -10.02
N THR A 99 3.23 -8.67 -9.12
CA THR A 99 2.37 -9.70 -8.52
C THR A 99 1.28 -9.08 -7.65
N LEU A 100 1.61 -8.05 -6.87
CA LEU A 100 0.67 -7.35 -5.99
C LEU A 100 -0.53 -6.78 -6.76
N THR A 101 -0.29 -6.19 -7.94
CA THR A 101 -1.33 -5.61 -8.80
C THR A 101 -1.89 -6.55 -9.87
N ALA A 102 -1.27 -7.72 -10.11
CA ALA A 102 -1.72 -8.67 -11.14
C ALA A 102 -3.13 -9.22 -10.86
N SER A 103 -3.51 -9.35 -9.58
CA SER A 103 -4.83 -9.83 -9.17
C SER A 103 -5.95 -8.79 -9.32
N SER A 104 -5.58 -7.54 -9.59
CA SER A 104 -6.43 -6.36 -9.44
C SER A 104 -6.11 -5.36 -10.57
N THR A 105 -6.39 -5.73 -11.82
CA THR A 105 -6.23 -4.82 -12.96
C THR A 105 -7.57 -4.59 -13.67
N PRO A 106 -8.21 -3.41 -13.51
CA PRO A 106 -7.92 -2.37 -12.51
C PRO A 106 -8.32 -2.82 -11.09
N PRO A 107 -7.67 -2.30 -10.02
CA PRO A 107 -8.09 -2.57 -8.65
C PRO A 107 -9.46 -1.96 -8.41
N THR A 108 -10.44 -2.79 -8.07
CA THR A 108 -11.79 -2.33 -7.71
C THR A 108 -12.04 -2.61 -6.24
N LEU A 109 -12.97 -1.90 -5.59
CA LEU A 109 -13.35 -2.17 -4.21
C LEU A 109 -14.20 -3.47 -4.12
N ASP A 110 -13.65 -4.58 -4.58
CA ASP A 110 -14.23 -5.92 -4.53
C ASP A 110 -13.60 -6.76 -3.41
N ARG A 111 -14.43 -7.52 -2.69
CA ARG A 111 -13.99 -8.32 -1.55
C ARG A 111 -13.03 -9.45 -1.95
N LYS A 112 -13.23 -10.06 -3.12
CA LYS A 112 -12.38 -11.17 -3.59
C LYS A 112 -11.01 -10.64 -4.03
N GLN A 113 -10.99 -9.51 -4.72
CA GLN A 113 -9.74 -8.82 -5.07
C GLN A 113 -8.98 -8.35 -3.83
N LYS A 114 -9.68 -7.80 -2.81
CA LYS A 114 -9.08 -7.42 -1.52
C LYS A 114 -8.36 -8.59 -0.85
N VAL A 115 -9.02 -9.75 -0.74
CA VAL A 115 -8.40 -10.95 -0.13
C VAL A 115 -7.16 -11.41 -0.91
N ALA A 116 -7.23 -11.41 -2.24
CA ALA A 116 -6.08 -11.77 -3.07
C ALA A 116 -4.91 -10.78 -2.91
N PHE A 117 -5.22 -9.48 -2.89
CA PHE A 117 -4.23 -8.43 -2.68
C PHE A 117 -3.53 -8.54 -1.32
N LEU A 118 -4.29 -8.73 -0.23
CA LEU A 118 -3.73 -8.88 1.12
C LEU A 118 -2.76 -10.06 1.19
N LYS A 119 -3.11 -11.18 0.56
CA LYS A 119 -2.21 -12.34 0.48
C LYS A 119 -0.93 -12.03 -0.30
N SER A 120 -1.04 -11.36 -1.45
CA SER A 120 0.14 -10.93 -2.22
C SER A 120 0.98 -9.89 -1.48
N LEU A 121 0.36 -9.03 -0.66
CA LEU A 121 1.05 -8.06 0.17
C LEU A 121 1.84 -8.74 1.30
N GLU A 122 1.26 -9.73 1.96
CA GLU A 122 1.96 -10.57 2.95
C GLU A 122 3.18 -11.24 2.34
N GLU A 123 3.04 -11.84 1.15
CA GLU A 123 4.14 -12.44 0.40
C GLU A 123 5.20 -11.39 0.02
N LEU A 124 4.78 -10.18 -0.40
CA LEU A 124 5.69 -9.08 -0.71
C LEU A 124 6.51 -8.68 0.52
N MET A 125 5.88 -8.42 1.66
CA MET A 125 6.60 -8.03 2.87
C MET A 125 7.54 -9.13 3.38
N ALA A 126 7.14 -10.41 3.28
CA ALA A 126 8.01 -11.52 3.63
C ALA A 126 9.26 -11.60 2.74
N ASN A 127 9.11 -11.32 1.44
CA ASN A 127 10.19 -11.42 0.46
C ASN A 127 11.06 -10.16 0.36
N VAL A 128 10.48 -8.98 0.58
CA VAL A 128 11.07 -7.66 0.38
C VAL A 128 11.51 -7.01 1.69
N GLY A 129 10.86 -7.33 2.81
CA GLY A 129 11.19 -6.76 4.13
C GLY A 129 12.66 -6.98 4.48
N GLY A 130 13.25 -8.13 4.12
CA GLY A 130 14.68 -8.40 4.30
C GLY A 130 15.61 -7.69 3.30
N LEU A 131 15.11 -7.32 2.11
CA LEU A 131 15.91 -6.70 1.04
C LEU A 131 16.18 -5.22 1.29
N LEU A 132 15.16 -4.50 1.75
CA LEU A 132 15.25 -3.05 2.04
C LEU A 132 15.96 -2.80 3.39
N CYS A 133 16.21 -3.85 4.18
CA CYS A 133 16.94 -3.77 5.45
C CYS A 133 18.46 -3.63 5.31
N VAL A 134 19.02 -3.73 4.10
CA VAL A 134 20.46 -3.70 3.86
C VAL A 134 20.90 -2.26 3.54
N LYS A 135 20.91 -1.43 4.58
CA LYS A 135 21.74 -0.22 4.68
C LYS A 135 22.34 -0.19 6.09
#